data_AF-A0A539D1G1-F1
#
_entry.id   AF-A0A539D1G1-F1
#
_cell.length_a   1.000
_cell.length_b   1.000
_cell.length_c   1.000
_cell.angle_alpha   90.00
_cell.angle_beta   90.00
_cell.angle_gamma   90.00
#
_symmetry.space_group_name_H-M   'P 1'
#
loop_
_entity.id
_entity.type
_entity.pdbx_description
1 polymer ?
#
loop_
_entity_poly.entity_id
_entity_poly.type
_entity_poly.pdbx_seq_one_letter_code
_entity_poly.pdbx_strand_id
1 'polypeptide(L)'
;AWIAALLGIAGIAILSWGEVTQSRYDAGTWTGIMLVFAGVAGSAVGNVFARRGEAVGAPVAASTAWAMLYGVAILVAFGLARGVEWRFDMRAPYMLSLLYLSVIGSVVAFLLYYGLARRRGYAMASYISALTPPLAMLISTLLEGKHWSAYAYGGVAFVLAGQWLLLRSRKEHN
;
A
#
# COMPACT_ATOMS: atom_id res chain seq x y z
N ALA A 1 -15.89 -13.42 -6.16
CA ALA A 1 -14.69 -13.10 -5.35
C ALA A 1 -13.37 -13.54 -6.00
N TRP A 2 -13.14 -14.83 -6.29
CA TRP A 2 -11.88 -15.33 -6.88
C TRP A 2 -11.54 -14.73 -8.26
N ILE A 3 -12.53 -14.55 -9.13
CA ILE A 3 -12.34 -13.93 -10.46
C ILE A 3 -11.83 -12.48 -10.32
N ALA A 4 -12.35 -11.72 -9.35
CA ALA A 4 -11.91 -10.36 -9.09
C ALA A 4 -10.47 -10.32 -8.54
N ALA A 5 -10.08 -11.28 -7.69
CA ALA A 5 -8.71 -11.41 -7.22
C ALA A 5 -7.74 -11.74 -8.38
N LEU A 6 -8.13 -12.67 -9.27
CA LEU A 6 -7.34 -13.02 -10.46
C LEU A 6 -7.18 -11.82 -11.41
N LEU A 7 -8.24 -11.04 -11.63
CA LEU A 7 -8.18 -9.81 -12.43
C LEU A 7 -7.26 -8.76 -11.80
N GLY A 8 -7.28 -8.61 -10.47
CA GLY A 8 -6.36 -7.72 -9.76
C GLY A 8 -4.89 -8.16 -9.90
N ILE A 9 -4.62 -9.46 -9.74
CA ILE A 9 -3.28 -10.03 -9.92
C ILE A 9 -2.81 -9.83 -11.37
N ALA A 10 -3.67 -10.11 -12.35
CA ALA A 10 -3.36 -9.89 -13.76
C ALA A 10 -3.08 -8.42 -14.08
N GLY A 11 -3.86 -7.49 -13.52
CA GLY A 11 -3.65 -6.05 -13.69
C GLY A 11 -2.31 -5.58 -13.14
N ILE A 12 -1.91 -6.06 -11.96
CA ILE A 12 -0.60 -5.76 -11.36
C ILE A 12 0.52 -6.37 -12.22
N ALA A 13 0.36 -7.63 -12.67
CA ALA A 13 1.34 -8.28 -13.53
C ALA A 13 1.56 -7.53 -14.86
N ILE A 14 0.50 -7.02 -15.48
CA ILE A 14 0.57 -6.21 -16.70
C ILE A 14 1.26 -4.87 -16.41
N LEU A 15 0.92 -4.21 -15.29
CA LEU A 15 1.51 -2.93 -14.91
C LEU A 15 3.01 -3.05 -14.67
N SER A 16 3.44 -4.13 -14.02
CA SER A 16 4.85 -4.40 -13.71
C SER A 16 5.61 -5.08 -14.86
N TRP A 17 4.95 -5.47 -15.96
CA TRP A 17 5.57 -6.23 -17.05
C TRP A 17 6.78 -5.52 -17.67
N GLY A 18 6.67 -4.20 -17.87
CA GLY A 18 7.77 -3.39 -18.41
C GLY A 18 9.00 -3.37 -17.50
N GLU A 19 8.80 -3.37 -16.18
CA GLU A 19 9.90 -3.37 -15.21
C GLU A 19 10.50 -4.77 -15.04
N VAL A 20 9.67 -5.82 -15.07
CA VAL A 20 10.11 -7.23 -14.94
C VAL A 20 10.94 -7.66 -16.15
N THR A 21 10.52 -7.28 -17.36
CA THR A 21 11.25 -7.66 -18.59
C THR A 21 12.58 -6.93 -18.77
N GLN A 22 12.74 -5.77 -18.15
CA GLN A 22 14.00 -5.01 -18.13
C GLN A 22 14.90 -5.38 -16.93
N SER A 23 14.38 -6.12 -15.96
CA SER A 23 15.12 -6.52 -14.77
C SER A 23 16.11 -7.64 -15.08
N ARG A 24 17.36 -7.50 -14.62
CA ARG A 24 18.33 -8.60 -14.63
C ARG A 24 17.94 -9.59 -13.53
N TYR A 25 17.79 -10.87 -13.89
CA TYR A 25 17.52 -11.95 -12.94
C TYR A 25 18.80 -12.31 -12.17
N ASP A 26 19.16 -11.48 -11.19
CA ASP A 26 20.30 -11.68 -10.30
C ASP A 26 19.83 -12.07 -8.88
N ALA A 27 20.75 -12.50 -8.02
CA ALA A 27 20.47 -12.88 -6.63
C ALA A 27 19.78 -11.77 -5.81
N GLY A 28 20.05 -10.50 -6.14
CA GLY A 28 19.38 -9.34 -5.55
C GLY A 28 17.88 -9.30 -5.85
N THR A 29 17.48 -9.70 -7.06
CA THR A 29 16.07 -9.74 -7.49
C THR A 29 15.28 -10.76 -6.69
N TRP A 30 15.85 -11.95 -6.45
CA TRP A 30 15.20 -12.97 -5.62
C TRP A 30 14.98 -12.49 -4.18
N THR A 31 15.99 -11.83 -3.60
CA THR A 31 15.89 -11.26 -2.25
C THR A 31 14.79 -10.21 -2.18
N GLY A 32 14.70 -9.32 -3.17
CA GLY A 32 13.62 -8.34 -3.30
C GLY A 32 12.23 -8.99 -3.36
N ILE A 33 12.07 -10.05 -4.16
CA ILE A 33 10.80 -10.78 -4.26
C ILE A 33 10.41 -11.38 -2.91
N MET A 34 11.33 -12.05 -2.21
CA MET A 34 11.07 -12.64 -0.89
C MET A 34 10.67 -11.57 0.13
N LEU A 35 11.32 -10.39 0.11
CA LEU A 35 10.99 -9.27 0.98
C LEU A 35 9.59 -8.70 0.69
N VAL A 36 9.21 -8.57 -0.59
CA VAL A 36 7.86 -8.13 -0.98
C VAL A 36 6.81 -9.12 -0.49
N PHE A 37 7.04 -10.43 -0.67
CA PHE A 37 6.12 -11.46 -0.17
C PHE A 37 5.99 -11.41 1.35
N ALA A 38 7.10 -11.28 2.09
CA ALA A 38 7.08 -11.13 3.54
C ALA A 38 6.31 -9.88 3.97
N GLY A 39 6.50 -8.75 3.28
CA GLY A 39 5.79 -7.50 3.53
C GLY A 39 4.28 -7.61 3.28
N VAL A 40 3.87 -8.23 2.18
CA VAL A 40 2.45 -8.45 1.85
C VAL A 40 1.79 -9.40 2.86
N ALA A 41 2.47 -10.50 3.22
CA ALA A 41 1.99 -11.42 4.24
C ALA A 41 1.84 -10.73 5.61
N GLY A 42 2.84 -9.94 6.01
CA GLY A 42 2.79 -9.13 7.23
C GLY A 42 1.63 -8.13 7.23
N SER A 43 1.40 -7.44 6.11
CA SER A 43 0.27 -6.52 5.92
C SER A 43 -1.08 -7.24 6.02
N ALA A 44 -1.21 -8.42 5.42
CA ALA A 44 -2.43 -9.23 5.50
C ALA A 44 -2.74 -9.66 6.95
N VAL A 45 -1.73 -10.13 7.68
CA VAL A 45 -1.85 -10.49 9.10
C VAL A 45 -2.22 -9.25 9.93
N GLY A 46 -1.55 -8.12 9.70
CA GLY A 46 -1.84 -6.84 10.36
C GLY A 46 -3.30 -6.40 10.17
N ASN A 47 -3.83 -6.50 8.95
CA ASN A 47 -5.22 -6.17 8.65
C ASN A 47 -6.22 -7.09 9.37
N VAL A 48 -5.91 -8.38 9.54
CA VAL A 48 -6.75 -9.31 10.31
C VAL A 48 -6.78 -8.92 11.79
N PHE A 49 -5.62 -8.59 12.37
CA PHE A 49 -5.54 -8.11 13.76
C PHE A 49 -6.23 -6.76 13.95
N ALA A 50 -6.06 -5.82 13.01
CA ALA A 50 -6.76 -4.53 13.02
C ALA A 50 -8.28 -4.73 13.02
N ARG A 51 -8.79 -5.62 12.16
CA ARG A 51 -10.22 -5.97 12.12
C ARG A 51 -10.71 -6.61 13.42
N ARG A 52 -9.92 -7.47 14.05
CA ARG A 52 -10.25 -8.06 15.35
C ARG A 52 -10.28 -7.00 16.46
N GLY A 53 -9.29 -6.10 16.49
CA GLY A 53 -9.24 -5.00 17.45
C GLY A 53 -10.45 -4.07 17.32
N GLU A 54 -10.85 -3.75 16.09
CA GLU A 54 -12.07 -2.97 15.82
C GLU A 54 -13.34 -3.70 16.26
N ALA A 55 -13.42 -5.03 16.07
CA ALA A 55 -14.58 -5.82 16.48
C ALA A 55 -14.80 -5.84 18.01
N VAL A 56 -13.71 -5.73 18.79
CA VAL A 56 -13.76 -5.64 20.26
C VAL A 56 -13.96 -4.18 20.73
N GLY A 57 -14.13 -3.23 19.79
CA GLY A 57 -14.47 -1.84 20.09
C GLY A 57 -13.26 -0.94 20.38
N ALA A 58 -12.03 -1.40 20.11
CA ALA A 58 -10.84 -0.61 20.35
C ALA A 58 -10.89 0.76 19.62
N PRO A 59 -10.44 1.86 20.25
CA PRO A 59 -10.32 3.15 19.58
C PRO A 59 -9.33 3.05 18.40
N VAL A 60 -9.78 3.47 17.21
CA VAL A 60 -8.96 3.42 15.98
C VAL A 60 -7.68 4.24 16.15
N ALA A 61 -7.77 5.43 16.75
CA ALA A 61 -6.62 6.30 16.94
C ALA A 61 -5.55 5.68 17.85
N ALA A 62 -5.95 5.13 19.00
CA ALA A 62 -5.02 4.48 19.92
C ALA A 62 -4.39 3.22 19.31
N SER A 63 -5.19 2.41 18.62
CA SER A 63 -4.71 1.18 17.96
C SER A 63 -3.67 1.48 16.88
N THR A 64 -3.95 2.48 16.03
CA THR A 64 -3.02 2.93 14.99
C THR A 64 -1.76 3.55 15.59
N ALA A 65 -1.87 4.34 16.66
CA ALA A 65 -0.72 4.94 17.34
C ALA A 65 0.23 3.86 17.91
N TRP A 66 -0.32 2.84 18.59
CA TRP A 66 0.48 1.72 19.09
C TRP A 66 1.11 0.91 17.96
N ALA A 67 0.35 0.62 16.90
CA ALA A 67 0.88 -0.10 15.74
C ALA A 67 2.06 0.64 15.08
N MET A 68 1.93 1.97 14.91
CA MET A 68 3.01 2.81 14.39
C MET A 68 4.22 2.86 15.32
N LEU A 69 4.00 2.98 16.64
CA LEU A 69 5.09 2.99 17.62
C LEU A 69 5.91 1.69 17.58
N TYR A 70 5.24 0.54 17.60
CA TYR A 70 5.92 -0.76 17.47
C TYR A 70 6.61 -0.91 16.12
N GLY A 71 5.98 -0.45 15.03
CA GLY A 71 6.58 -0.45 13.69
C GLY A 71 7.88 0.36 13.64
N VAL A 72 7.87 1.59 14.19
CA VAL A 72 9.06 2.44 14.29
C VAL A 72 10.13 1.80 15.17
N ALA A 73 9.76 1.24 16.33
CA ALA A 73 10.70 0.59 17.23
C ALA A 73 11.44 -0.59 16.55
N ILE A 74 10.71 -1.43 15.81
CA ILE A 74 11.28 -2.53 15.02
C ILE A 74 12.19 -1.98 13.92
N LEU A 75 11.76 -0.93 13.21
CA LEU A 75 12.55 -0.31 12.15
C LEU A 75 13.88 0.26 12.68
N VAL A 76 13.84 0.91 13.84
CA VAL A 76 15.03 1.46 14.52
C VAL A 76 15.96 0.33 14.95
N ALA A 77 15.45 -0.72 15.59
CA ALA A 77 16.25 -1.88 15.99
C ALA A 77 16.92 -2.56 14.79
N PHE A 78 16.18 -2.72 13.69
CA PHE A 78 16.72 -3.27 12.44
C PHE A 78 17.80 -2.36 11.83
N GLY A 79 17.58 -1.04 11.81
CA GLY A 79 18.57 -0.06 11.33
C GLY A 79 19.86 -0.08 12.16
N LEU A 80 19.75 -0.18 13.48
CA LEU A 80 20.90 -0.34 14.37
C LEU A 80 21.65 -1.65 14.11
N ALA A 81 20.94 -2.77 13.95
CA ALA A 81 21.54 -4.07 13.64
C ALA A 81 22.25 -4.09 12.27
N ARG A 82 21.78 -3.28 11.31
CA ARG A 82 22.40 -3.13 9.98
C ARG A 82 23.53 -2.09 9.93
N GLY A 83 23.77 -1.36 11.02
CA GLY A 83 24.80 -0.31 11.08
C GLY A 83 24.53 0.87 10.14
N VAL A 84 23.26 1.22 9.91
CA VAL A 84 22.90 2.30 8.99
C VAL A 84 23.33 3.65 9.57
N GLU A 85 23.94 4.50 8.74
CA GLU A 85 24.24 5.88 9.13
C GLU A 85 22.96 6.71 9.23
N TRP A 86 22.65 7.20 10.43
CA TRP A 86 21.51 8.07 10.67
C TRP A 86 21.85 9.51 10.27
N ARG A 87 21.60 9.84 9.00
CA ARG A 87 21.84 11.18 8.46
C ARG A 87 20.54 11.99 8.49
N PHE A 88 20.54 13.07 9.27
CA PHE A 88 19.45 14.03 9.31
C PHE A 88 19.88 15.31 8.59
N ASP A 89 19.16 15.68 7.53
CA ASP A 89 19.44 16.89 6.76
C ASP A 89 18.54 18.04 7.26
N MET A 90 19.15 19.15 7.66
CA MET A 90 18.42 20.35 8.13
C MET A 90 17.84 21.19 6.98
N ARG A 91 18.03 20.79 5.72
CA ARG A 91 17.48 21.50 4.57
C ARG A 91 15.96 21.40 4.51
N ALA A 92 15.31 22.51 4.17
CA ALA A 92 13.85 22.61 4.09
C ALA A 92 13.18 21.52 3.23
N PRO A 93 13.69 21.13 2.04
CA PRO A 93 13.10 20.04 1.26
C PRO A 93 13.01 18.72 2.03
N TYR A 94 14.09 18.33 2.73
CA TYR A 94 14.11 17.11 3.53
C TYR A 94 13.10 17.19 4.68
N MET A 95 13.12 18.28 5.44
CA MET A 95 12.22 18.46 6.59
C MET A 95 10.75 18.49 6.18
N LEU A 96 10.41 19.20 5.09
CA LEU A 96 9.04 19.28 4.58
C LEU A 96 8.56 17.94 4.05
N SER A 97 9.38 17.21 3.29
CA SER A 97 9.05 15.86 2.82
C SER A 97 8.88 14.89 3.98
N LEU A 98 9.77 14.92 4.97
CA LEU A 98 9.71 14.07 6.16
C LEU A 98 8.41 14.34 6.94
N LEU A 99 8.10 15.61 7.21
CA LEU A 99 6.90 16.00 7.95
C LEU A 99 5.62 15.64 7.19
N TYR A 100 5.60 15.87 5.88
CA TYR A 100 4.48 15.52 5.02
C TYR A 100 4.22 14.00 5.04
N LEU A 101 5.27 13.19 4.85
CA LEU A 101 5.13 11.73 4.82
C LEU A 101 4.80 11.14 6.19
N SER A 102 5.38 11.66 7.28
CA SER A 102 5.14 11.14 8.62
C SER A 102 3.76 11.54 9.15
N VAL A 103 3.31 12.77 8.90
CA VAL A 103 2.02 13.25 9.43
C VAL A 103 0.89 12.96 8.46
N ILE A 104 0.97 13.48 7.24
CA ILE A 104 -0.13 13.41 6.26
C ILE A 104 -0.16 12.02 5.61
N GLY A 105 0.98 11.58 5.08
CA GLY A 105 1.10 10.30 4.37
C GLY A 105 0.95 9.06 5.27
N SER A 106 1.20 9.22 6.57
CA SER A 106 1.09 8.12 7.55
C SER A 106 -0.05 8.36 8.54
N VAL A 107 0.13 9.19 9.56
CA VAL A 107 -0.83 9.31 10.67
C VAL A 107 -2.24 9.63 10.18
N VAL A 108 -2.40 10.71 9.41
CA VAL A 108 -3.72 11.13 8.90
C VAL A 108 -4.28 10.10 7.91
N ALA A 109 -3.49 9.63 6.96
CA ALA A 109 -3.92 8.63 5.97
C ALA A 109 -4.42 7.34 6.63
N PHE A 110 -3.69 6.78 7.60
CA PHE A 110 -4.09 5.56 8.29
C PHE A 110 -5.30 5.76 9.20
N LEU A 111 -5.41 6.90 9.88
CA LEU A 111 -6.60 7.24 10.67
C LEU A 111 -7.85 7.35 9.80
N LEU A 112 -7.74 7.96 8.63
CA LEU A 112 -8.83 8.04 7.66
C LEU A 112 -9.16 6.66 7.08
N TYR A 113 -8.15 5.86 6.74
CA TYR A 113 -8.31 4.51 6.21
C TYR A 113 -9.05 3.59 7.19
N TYR A 114 -8.52 3.42 8.41
CA TYR A 114 -9.14 2.57 9.43
C TYR A 114 -10.45 3.18 9.95
N GLY A 115 -10.53 4.52 10.04
CA GLY A 115 -11.77 5.21 10.37
C GLY A 115 -12.90 4.94 9.36
N LEU A 116 -12.58 4.94 8.07
CA LEU A 116 -13.51 4.58 7.00
C LEU A 116 -13.84 3.09 7.04
N ALA A 117 -12.84 2.22 7.23
CA ALA A 117 -13.03 0.77 7.35
C ALA A 117 -13.99 0.42 8.49
N ARG A 118 -13.86 1.07 9.65
CA ARG A 118 -14.74 0.89 10.79
C ARG A 118 -16.18 1.38 10.52
N ARG A 119 -16.36 2.51 9.83
CA ARG A 119 -17.69 3.13 9.60
C ARG A 119 -18.46 2.53 8.42
N ARG A 120 -17.76 2.18 7.33
CA ARG A 120 -18.35 1.75 6.04
C ARG A 120 -17.95 0.33 5.63
N GLY A 121 -17.14 -0.34 6.44
CA GLY A 121 -16.63 -1.68 6.19
C GLY A 121 -15.35 -1.71 5.35
N TYR A 122 -14.56 -2.77 5.56
CA TYR A 122 -13.27 -3.00 4.87
C TYR A 122 -13.37 -3.08 3.34
N ALA A 123 -14.54 -3.40 2.77
CA ALA A 123 -14.69 -3.36 1.31
C ALA A 123 -14.67 -1.94 0.75
N MET A 124 -15.32 -0.98 1.42
CA MET A 124 -15.25 0.41 0.97
C MET A 124 -13.84 0.96 1.17
N ALA A 125 -13.16 0.58 2.25
CA ALA A 125 -11.75 0.93 2.44
C ALA A 125 -10.83 0.35 1.35
N SER A 126 -11.11 -0.86 0.85
CA SER A 126 -10.31 -1.47 -0.22
C SER A 126 -10.31 -0.69 -1.55
N TYR A 127 -11.30 0.17 -1.79
CA TYR A 127 -11.29 1.08 -2.95
C TYR A 127 -10.10 2.04 -2.92
N ILE A 128 -9.69 2.48 -1.74
CA ILE A 128 -8.54 3.39 -1.59
C ILE A 128 -7.30 2.70 -2.16
N SER A 129 -7.08 1.42 -1.80
CA SER A 129 -5.97 0.62 -2.31
C SER A 129 -6.06 0.41 -3.83
N ALA A 130 -7.25 0.16 -4.37
CA ALA A 130 -7.46 0.00 -5.82
C ALA A 130 -7.24 1.30 -6.62
N LEU A 131 -7.56 2.46 -6.03
CA LEU A 131 -7.35 3.77 -6.64
C LEU A 131 -5.94 4.31 -6.46
N THR A 132 -5.14 3.71 -5.57
CA THR A 132 -3.78 4.19 -5.27
C THR A 132 -2.87 4.17 -6.51
N PRO A 133 -2.75 3.07 -7.30
CA PRO A 133 -1.87 3.05 -8.47
C PRO A 133 -2.29 4.07 -9.55
N PRO A 134 -3.58 4.17 -9.96
CA PRO A 134 -4.01 5.18 -10.93
C PRO A 134 -3.72 6.62 -10.49
N LEU A 135 -3.95 6.94 -9.21
CA LEU A 135 -3.68 8.26 -8.65
C LEU A 135 -2.18 8.56 -8.60
N ALA A 136 -1.36 7.59 -8.19
CA ALA A 136 0.10 7.72 -8.17
C ALA A 136 0.64 7.98 -9.60
N MET A 137 0.12 7.25 -10.58
CA MET A 137 0.44 7.48 -11.99
C MET A 137 0.05 8.87 -12.47
N LEU A 138 -1.17 9.31 -12.19
CA LEU A 138 -1.65 10.64 -12.56
C LEU A 138 -0.73 11.73 -11.99
N ILE A 139 -0.39 11.63 -10.70
CA ILE A 139 0.52 12.57 -10.03
C ILE A 139 1.91 12.54 -10.67
N SER A 140 2.48 11.36 -10.93
CA SER A 140 3.78 11.22 -11.62
C SER A 140 3.74 11.86 -13.01
N THR A 141 2.62 11.78 -13.72
CA THR A 141 2.53 12.43 -15.04
C THR A 141 2.40 13.93 -14.99
N LEU A 142 1.70 14.46 -13.98
CA LEU A 142 1.54 15.91 -13.78
C LEU A 142 2.83 16.56 -13.24
N LEU A 143 3.56 15.87 -12.36
CA LEU A 143 4.74 16.42 -11.70
C LEU A 143 6.06 16.08 -12.41
N GLU A 144 6.17 14.88 -12.98
CA GLU A 144 7.42 14.36 -13.57
C GLU A 144 7.36 14.30 -15.10
N GLY A 145 6.22 14.60 -15.73
CA GLY A 145 6.04 14.52 -17.18
C GLY A 145 6.16 13.09 -17.73
N LYS A 146 5.99 12.07 -16.88
CA LYS A 146 6.13 10.67 -17.28
C LYS A 146 5.03 10.30 -18.29
N HIS A 147 5.40 9.66 -19.39
CA HIS A 147 4.44 9.19 -20.39
C HIS A 147 3.90 7.81 -20.00
N TRP A 148 2.60 7.62 -20.15
CA TRP A 148 1.96 6.33 -19.87
C TRP A 148 2.29 5.35 -20.99
N SER A 149 2.75 4.15 -20.63
CA SER A 149 2.83 3.05 -21.60
C SER A 149 1.43 2.46 -21.83
N ALA A 150 1.20 1.83 -22.99
CA ALA A 150 -0.03 1.10 -23.27
C ALA A 150 -0.34 0.03 -22.20
N TYR A 151 0.70 -0.59 -21.63
CA TYR A 151 0.59 -1.53 -20.52
C TYR A 151 0.10 -0.88 -19.23
N ALA A 152 0.48 0.36 -18.96
CA ALA A 152 0.06 1.06 -17.76
C ALA A 152 -1.44 1.42 -17.81
N TYR A 153 -1.95 1.85 -18.97
CA TYR A 153 -3.39 2.03 -19.17
C TYR A 153 -4.16 0.70 -19.01
N GLY A 154 -3.65 -0.38 -19.61
CA GLY A 154 -4.25 -1.71 -19.49
C GLY A 154 -4.28 -2.23 -18.04
N GLY A 155 -3.18 -2.07 -17.30
CA GLY A 155 -3.07 -2.45 -15.89
C GLY A 155 -4.05 -1.69 -15.01
N VAL A 156 -4.15 -0.36 -15.18
CA VAL A 156 -5.14 0.47 -14.47
C VAL A 156 -6.57 0.02 -14.78
N ALA A 157 -6.89 -0.23 -16.05
CA ALA A 157 -8.22 -0.71 -16.43
C ALA A 157 -8.56 -2.05 -15.78
N PHE A 158 -7.62 -3.01 -15.75
CA PHE A 158 -7.80 -4.31 -15.11
C PHE A 158 -7.98 -4.21 -13.59
N VAL A 159 -7.18 -3.37 -12.91
CA VAL A 159 -7.30 -3.16 -11.45
C VAL A 159 -8.66 -2.57 -11.10
N LEU A 160 -9.11 -1.56 -11.85
CA LEU A 160 -10.42 -0.94 -11.64
C LEU A 160 -11.57 -1.91 -11.95
N ALA A 161 -11.47 -2.69 -13.03
CA ALA A 161 -12.45 -3.70 -13.40
C ALA A 161 -12.55 -4.83 -12.36
N GLY A 162 -11.40 -5.31 -11.87
CA GLY A 162 -11.32 -6.30 -10.79
C GLY A 162 -11.99 -5.81 -9.51
N GLN A 163 -11.69 -4.57 -9.11
CA GLN A 163 -12.30 -3.96 -7.93
C GLN A 163 -13.83 -3.79 -8.09
N TRP A 164 -14.28 -3.35 -9.27
CA TRP A 164 -15.70 -3.22 -9.57
C TRP A 164 -16.44 -4.57 -9.49
N LEU A 165 -15.85 -5.63 -10.05
CA LEU A 165 -16.41 -6.98 -10.00
C LEU A 165 -16.46 -7.56 -8.58
N LEU A 166 -15.43 -7.31 -7.75
CA LEU A 166 -15.37 -7.76 -6.36
C LEU A 166 -16.61 -7.29 -5.58
N LEU A 167 -17.01 -6.03 -5.81
CA LEU A 167 -18.10 -5.40 -5.10
C LEU A 167 -19.46 -5.83 -5.62
N ARG A 168 -19.59 -6.02 -6.93
CA ARG A 168 -20.81 -6.56 -7.54
C ARG A 168 -21.09 -7.98 -7.06
N SER A 169 -20.07 -8.84 -7.09
CA SER A 169 -20.13 -10.24 -6.61
C SER A 169 -20.50 -10.35 -5.13
N ARG A 170 -20.33 -9.30 -4.32
CA ARG A 170 -20.68 -9.31 -2.89
C ARG A 170 -22.04 -8.69 -2.58
N LYS A 171 -22.56 -7.84 -3.46
CA LYS A 171 -23.95 -7.35 -3.38
C LYS A 171 -24.98 -8.47 -3.61
N GLU A 172 -24.61 -9.53 -4.33
CA GLU A 172 -25.50 -10.67 -4.62
C GLU A 172 -25.59 -11.69 -3.47
N HIS A 173 -24.75 -11.57 -2.43
CA HIS A 173 -24.70 -12.50 -1.29
C HIS A 173 -25.16 -11.87 0.04
N ASN A 174 -25.80 -10.71 0.01
CA ASN A 174 -26.35 -10.03 1.18
C ASN A 174 -27.76 -9.51 0.87
#